data_AF-A0A167VJB6-F1
#
_entry.id   AF-A0A167VJB6-F1
#
_cell.length_a   1.000
_cell.length_b   1.000
_cell.length_c   1.000
_cell.angle_alpha   90.00
_cell.angle_beta   90.00
_cell.angle_gamma   90.00
#
_symmetry.space_group_name_H-M   'P 1'
#
loop_
_entity.id
_entity.type
_entity.pdbx_description
1 polymer ?
#
loop_
_entity_poly.entity_id
_entity_poly.type
_entity_poly.pdbx_seq_one_letter_code
_entity_poly.pdbx_strand_id
1 'polypeptide(L)'
;MRSTLRLLANVKPRYLEPFAPTGLTGLFTHPSPRPTLIYLYSTTLQKLQAFPESSAYRQSVEALTRHRLQVVESQKPAGFDAWLERVRKTVGAEPERFAKVQRTDGTYTHAAAQQKDGSDNARGEEWDGEGLSATTEGPARTPQQEAEWAKIMNEASETTDKAQHDFYHEDMKWESEPALDADQISHVEQQIGAGLIEEVIQVAEAELKLVDELAKSKVWEELEEKPQPGQWTYFERGN
;
A
#
# COMPACT_ATOMS: atom_id res chain seq x y z
N MET A 1 -13.41 24.49 -14.36
CA MET A 1 -13.22 25.56 -13.35
C MET A 1 -14.25 25.34 -12.26
N ARG A 2 -13.85 24.94 -11.04
CA ARG A 2 -14.80 24.93 -9.90
C ARG A 2 -14.95 26.37 -9.41
N SER A 3 -16.01 27.04 -9.84
CA SER A 3 -16.38 28.39 -9.39
C SER A 3 -17.11 28.32 -8.05
N THR A 4 -17.02 29.41 -7.26
CA THR A 4 -17.85 29.75 -6.08
C THR A 4 -17.65 28.99 -4.76
N LEU A 5 -16.41 28.84 -4.26
CA LEU A 5 -16.16 28.53 -2.83
C LEU A 5 -15.75 29.74 -1.96
N ARG A 6 -15.72 30.96 -2.50
CA ARG A 6 -15.37 32.17 -1.72
C ARG A 6 -16.42 32.59 -0.67
N LEU A 7 -17.62 31.99 -0.68
CA LEU A 7 -18.68 32.23 0.32
C LEU A 7 -18.68 31.22 1.47
N LEU A 8 -17.82 30.19 1.44
CA LEU A 8 -17.68 29.16 2.49
C LEU A 8 -16.28 29.18 3.15
N ALA A 9 -15.62 30.35 3.19
CA ALA A 9 -14.25 30.47 3.68
C ALA A 9 -14.05 30.12 5.18
N ASN A 10 -15.12 29.86 5.94
CA ASN A 10 -15.07 29.49 7.36
C ASN A 10 -15.41 28.02 7.68
N VAL A 11 -15.66 27.16 6.68
CA VAL A 11 -15.86 25.72 6.95
C VAL A 11 -14.62 24.98 6.46
N LYS A 12 -13.59 24.91 7.31
CA LYS A 12 -12.56 23.87 7.12
C LYS A 12 -13.27 22.52 7.25
N PRO A 13 -13.21 21.63 6.24
CA PRO A 13 -13.77 20.30 6.38
C PRO A 13 -13.06 19.59 7.53
N ARG A 14 -13.84 18.89 8.35
CA ARG A 14 -13.30 18.18 9.52
C ARG A 14 -12.32 17.07 9.13
N TYR A 15 -12.58 16.41 8.00
CA TYR A 15 -11.77 15.34 7.43
C TYR A 15 -11.33 15.74 6.01
N LEU A 16 -10.20 15.22 5.56
CA LEU A 16 -9.80 15.34 4.16
C LEU A 16 -10.63 14.36 3.33
N GLU A 17 -11.25 14.84 2.25
CA GLU A 17 -11.95 13.98 1.30
C GLU A 17 -10.92 13.11 0.57
N PRO A 18 -11.06 11.78 0.53
CA PRO A 18 -10.17 10.91 -0.24
C PRO A 18 -10.17 11.25 -1.73
N PHE A 19 -9.01 11.15 -2.38
CA PHE A 19 -8.81 11.39 -3.82
C PHE A 19 -9.14 12.81 -4.31
N ALA A 20 -9.29 13.77 -3.40
CA ALA A 20 -9.39 15.18 -3.70
C ALA A 20 -8.05 15.74 -4.19
N PRO A 21 -8.05 16.77 -5.06
CA PRO A 21 -6.81 17.41 -5.50
C PRO A 21 -6.17 18.20 -4.36
N THR A 22 -4.88 17.95 -4.09
CA THR A 22 -4.10 18.63 -3.04
C THR A 22 -3.62 20.04 -3.43
N GLY A 23 -3.70 20.36 -4.72
CA GLY A 23 -3.12 21.59 -5.30
C GLY A 23 -1.79 21.33 -6.03
N LEU A 24 -1.17 20.16 -5.83
CA LEU A 24 -0.03 19.67 -6.61
C LEU A 24 -0.53 18.76 -7.75
N THR A 25 0.06 18.89 -8.93
CA THR A 25 -0.33 18.11 -10.10
C THR A 25 0.07 16.65 -9.93
N GLY A 26 -0.90 15.74 -10.07
CA GLY A 26 -0.66 14.29 -9.93
C GLY A 26 -0.61 13.78 -8.50
N LEU A 27 -0.85 14.64 -7.49
CA LEU A 27 -0.90 14.26 -6.09
C LEU A 27 -2.32 14.44 -5.53
N PHE A 28 -2.97 13.32 -5.20
CA PHE A 28 -4.31 13.29 -4.64
C PHE A 28 -4.26 12.97 -3.15
N THR A 29 -5.25 13.44 -2.40
CA THR A 29 -5.35 13.18 -0.96
C THR A 29 -5.46 11.68 -0.68
N HIS A 30 -4.63 11.22 0.26
CA HIS A 30 -4.59 9.81 0.60
C HIS A 30 -5.74 9.46 1.57
N PRO A 31 -6.48 8.35 1.39
CA PRO A 31 -7.62 8.00 2.26
C PRO A 31 -7.21 7.71 3.71
N SER A 32 -6.07 7.05 3.92
CA SER A 32 -5.62 6.57 5.23
C SER A 32 -4.10 6.79 5.45
N PRO A 33 -3.62 8.04 5.56
CA PRO A 33 -2.19 8.36 5.48
C PRO A 33 -1.36 7.84 6.68
N ARG A 34 -1.90 7.94 7.90
CA ARG A 34 -1.23 7.48 9.13
C ARG A 34 -0.87 6.00 9.10
N PRO A 35 -1.82 5.07 8.85
CA PRO A 35 -1.48 3.66 8.72
C PRO A 35 -0.43 3.42 7.63
N THR A 36 -0.58 4.01 6.45
CA THR A 36 0.40 3.86 5.35
C THR A 36 1.82 4.28 5.79
N LEU A 37 1.96 5.42 6.46
CA LEU A 37 3.26 5.88 6.96
C LEU A 37 3.85 4.96 8.02
N ILE A 38 3.05 4.49 8.98
CA ILE A 38 3.49 3.52 10.00
C ILE A 38 4.00 2.25 9.32
N TYR A 39 3.30 1.78 8.29
CA TYR A 39 3.71 0.61 7.52
C TYR A 39 5.04 0.85 6.80
N LEU A 40 5.16 1.92 6.04
CA LEU A 40 6.38 2.22 5.29
C LEU A 40 7.58 2.36 6.24
N TYR A 41 7.43 3.12 7.33
CA TYR A 41 8.52 3.32 8.30
C TYR A 41 8.92 2.05 9.05
N SER A 42 7.97 1.26 9.54
CA SER A 42 8.29 -0.02 10.18
C SER A 42 9.01 -0.98 9.22
N THR A 43 8.58 -1.04 7.96
CA THR A 43 9.23 -1.87 6.93
C THR A 43 10.62 -1.37 6.58
N THR A 44 10.81 -0.04 6.47
CA THR A 44 12.15 0.52 6.26
C THR A 44 13.09 0.18 7.43
N LEU A 45 12.63 0.31 8.67
CA LEU A 45 13.40 -0.04 9.86
C LEU A 45 13.76 -1.53 9.90
N GLN A 46 12.83 -2.40 9.49
CA GLN A 46 13.09 -3.84 9.38
C GLN A 46 14.18 -4.13 8.34
N LYS A 47 14.07 -3.55 7.14
CA LYS A 47 15.06 -3.74 6.06
C LYS A 47 16.44 -3.18 6.43
N LEU A 48 16.49 -2.09 7.18
CA LEU A 48 17.74 -1.49 7.65
C LEU A 48 18.52 -2.41 8.62
N GLN A 49 17.88 -3.41 9.24
CA GLN A 49 18.59 -4.39 10.07
C GLN A 49 19.62 -5.21 9.27
N ALA A 50 19.46 -5.33 7.95
CA ALA A 50 20.42 -6.00 7.08
C ALA A 50 21.74 -5.22 6.90
N PHE A 51 21.76 -3.92 7.21
CA PHE A 51 22.93 -3.05 7.08
C PHE A 51 23.80 -3.13 8.35
N PRO A 52 25.12 -2.94 8.29
CA PRO A 52 25.94 -2.87 9.50
C PRO A 52 25.63 -1.62 10.33
N GLU A 53 25.71 -1.72 11.66
CA GLU A 53 25.43 -0.60 12.59
C GLU A 53 26.39 0.60 12.43
N SER A 54 27.59 0.35 11.90
CA SER A 54 28.59 1.38 11.59
C SER A 54 28.27 2.19 10.34
N SER A 55 27.33 1.74 9.49
CA SER A 55 26.99 2.45 8.26
C SER A 55 26.36 3.81 8.57
N ALA A 56 26.97 4.88 8.05
CA ALA A 56 26.45 6.24 8.19
C ALA A 56 25.03 6.37 7.62
N TYR A 57 24.74 5.67 6.51
CA TYR A 57 23.41 5.62 5.92
C TYR A 57 22.40 5.03 6.91
N ARG A 58 22.68 3.85 7.48
CA ARG A 58 21.81 3.19 8.47
C ARG A 58 21.50 4.11 9.66
N GLN A 59 22.53 4.72 10.25
CA GLN A 59 22.38 5.60 11.41
C GLN A 59 21.49 6.82 11.09
N SER A 60 21.70 7.45 9.93
CA SER A 60 20.94 8.63 9.52
C SER A 60 19.46 8.31 9.25
N VAL A 61 19.18 7.21 8.53
CA VAL A 61 17.81 6.82 8.17
C VAL A 61 17.08 6.27 9.38
N GLU A 62 17.73 5.48 10.26
CA GLU A 62 17.10 5.03 11.52
C GLU A 62 16.70 6.21 12.40
N ALA A 63 17.56 7.21 12.56
CA ALA A 63 17.25 8.39 13.37
C ALA A 63 16.05 9.17 12.79
N LEU A 64 16.06 9.40 11.48
CA LEU A 64 15.00 10.14 10.79
C LEU A 64 13.67 9.38 10.81
N THR A 65 13.68 8.10 10.47
CA THR A 65 12.46 7.25 10.42
C THR A 65 11.86 7.06 11.80
N ARG A 66 12.66 6.84 12.85
CA ARG A 66 12.16 6.75 14.23
C ARG A 66 11.51 8.05 14.69
N HIS A 67 12.13 9.20 14.40
CA HIS A 67 11.55 10.50 14.73
C HIS A 67 10.20 10.71 14.03
N ARG A 68 10.13 10.45 12.71
CA ARG A 68 8.88 10.60 11.96
C ARG A 68 7.80 9.61 12.41
N LEU A 69 8.18 8.37 12.70
CA LEU A 69 7.28 7.36 13.24
C LEU A 69 6.70 7.80 14.59
N GLN A 70 7.53 8.33 15.50
CA GLN A 70 7.06 8.86 16.78
C GLN A 70 6.05 10.00 16.61
N VAL A 71 6.29 10.91 15.66
CA VAL A 71 5.37 12.01 15.33
C VAL A 71 4.01 11.45 14.85
N VAL A 72 4.02 10.50 13.92
CA VAL A 72 2.81 9.88 13.36
C VAL A 72 2.04 9.06 14.40
N GLU A 73 2.74 8.35 15.29
CA GLU A 73 2.12 7.57 16.36
C GLU A 73 1.46 8.44 17.43
N SER A 74 2.00 9.64 17.69
CA SER A 74 1.49 10.58 18.68
C SER A 74 0.05 11.04 18.39
N GLN A 75 -0.32 11.13 17.11
CA GLN A 75 -1.64 11.56 16.68
C GLN A 75 -2.57 10.36 16.54
N LYS A 76 -3.55 10.22 17.44
CA LYS A 76 -4.57 9.16 17.38
C LYS A 76 -5.90 9.75 16.90
N PRO A 77 -6.62 9.12 15.94
CA PRO A 77 -7.92 9.58 15.52
C PRO A 77 -8.97 9.33 16.61
N ALA A 78 -10.05 10.10 16.58
CA ALA A 78 -11.18 9.90 17.47
C ALA A 78 -11.83 8.52 17.20
N GLY A 79 -12.09 7.75 18.27
CA GLY A 79 -12.69 6.41 18.14
C GLY A 79 -11.70 5.28 17.78
N PHE A 80 -10.39 5.56 17.78
CA PHE A 80 -9.35 4.56 17.53
C PHE A 80 -9.43 3.36 18.48
N ASP A 81 -9.61 3.60 19.78
CA ASP A 81 -9.64 2.51 20.78
C ASP A 81 -10.87 1.60 20.59
N ALA A 82 -12.04 2.17 20.29
CA ALA A 82 -13.26 1.43 20.01
C ALA A 82 -13.14 0.64 18.68
N TRP A 83 -12.46 1.19 17.68
CA TRP A 83 -12.12 0.46 16.46
C TRP A 83 -11.17 -0.70 16.75
N LEU A 84 -10.14 -0.48 17.57
CA LEU A 84 -9.17 -1.50 17.95
C LEU A 84 -9.83 -2.67 18.70
N GLU A 85 -10.77 -2.39 19.61
CA GLU A 85 -11.56 -3.42 20.28
C GLU A 85 -12.39 -4.25 19.30
N ARG A 86 -13.02 -3.61 18.30
CA ARG A 86 -13.76 -4.32 17.24
C ARG A 86 -12.83 -5.20 16.43
N VAL A 87 -11.70 -4.66 15.96
CA VAL A 87 -10.69 -5.42 15.23
C VAL A 87 -10.21 -6.61 16.06
N ARG A 88 -9.90 -6.44 17.35
CA ARG A 88 -9.49 -7.55 18.23
C ARG A 88 -10.56 -8.63 18.34
N LYS A 89 -11.84 -8.25 18.46
CA LYS A 89 -12.96 -9.21 18.50
C LYS A 89 -13.08 -9.97 17.18
N THR A 90 -13.02 -9.27 16.06
CA THR A 90 -13.09 -9.88 14.72
C THR A 90 -11.90 -10.82 14.49
N VAL A 91 -10.68 -10.39 14.83
CA VAL A 91 -9.46 -11.21 14.70
C VAL A 91 -9.50 -12.44 15.60
N GLY A 92 -9.98 -12.29 16.84
CA GLY A 92 -10.14 -13.42 17.76
C GLY A 92 -11.25 -14.40 17.34
N ALA A 93 -12.28 -13.93 16.65
CA ALA A 93 -13.35 -14.79 16.14
C ALA A 93 -12.89 -15.63 14.94
N GLU A 94 -11.99 -15.11 14.11
CA GLU A 94 -11.57 -15.76 12.86
C GLU A 94 -10.04 -15.80 12.68
N PRO A 95 -9.29 -16.50 13.56
CA PRO A 95 -7.83 -16.46 13.55
C PRO A 95 -7.22 -17.02 12.26
N GLU A 96 -7.82 -18.06 11.66
CA GLU A 96 -7.35 -18.68 10.42
C GLU A 96 -7.43 -17.72 9.22
N ARG A 97 -8.45 -16.84 9.19
CA ARG A 97 -8.62 -15.85 8.13
C ARG A 97 -7.50 -14.81 8.19
N PHE A 98 -7.14 -14.35 9.39
CA PHE A 98 -6.15 -13.29 9.58
C PHE A 98 -4.70 -13.80 9.62
N ALA A 99 -4.47 -15.08 9.89
CA ALA A 99 -3.15 -15.69 9.79
C ALA A 99 -2.56 -15.55 8.37
N LYS A 100 -3.40 -15.59 7.33
CA LYS A 100 -2.98 -15.39 5.93
C LYS A 100 -2.48 -13.97 5.64
N VAL A 101 -2.91 -12.97 6.41
CA VAL A 101 -2.57 -11.54 6.22
C VAL A 101 -1.45 -11.08 7.15
N GLN A 102 -1.11 -11.90 8.14
CA GLN A 102 -0.08 -11.58 9.12
C GLN A 102 1.30 -11.56 8.46
N ARG A 103 2.08 -10.52 8.72
CA ARG A 103 3.49 -10.46 8.28
C ARG A 103 4.36 -11.43 9.06
N THR A 104 5.57 -11.65 8.55
CA THR A 104 6.67 -12.35 9.23
C THR A 104 6.92 -11.82 10.65
N ASP A 105 6.64 -10.54 10.86
CA ASP A 105 6.90 -9.83 12.11
C ASP A 105 5.71 -9.89 13.08
N GLY A 106 4.66 -10.66 12.75
CA GLY A 106 3.45 -10.79 13.55
C GLY A 106 2.47 -9.61 13.44
N THR A 107 2.84 -8.55 12.72
CA THR A 107 2.02 -7.34 12.52
C THR A 107 0.99 -7.55 11.41
N TYR A 108 -0.23 -7.03 11.60
CA TYR A 108 -1.27 -6.98 10.57
C TYR A 108 -1.11 -5.76 9.69
N THR A 109 -1.46 -5.89 8.40
CA THR A 109 -1.28 -4.81 7.42
C THR A 109 -2.63 -4.26 7.02
N HIS A 110 -2.84 -2.99 7.32
CA HIS A 110 -3.99 -2.18 6.90
C HIS A 110 -3.84 -1.59 5.49
N ALA A 111 -2.73 -1.85 4.80
CA ALA A 111 -2.47 -1.36 3.46
C ALA A 111 -3.07 -2.30 2.41
N ALA A 112 -4.37 -2.58 2.52
CA ALA A 112 -5.11 -2.80 1.28
C ALA A 112 -5.00 -1.47 0.54
N ALA A 113 -4.28 -1.44 -0.57
CA ALA A 113 -4.32 -0.31 -1.46
C ALA A 113 -5.80 -0.08 -1.75
N GLN A 114 -6.38 0.97 -1.16
CA GLN A 114 -7.62 1.53 -1.68
C GLN A 114 -7.22 2.14 -3.01
N GLN A 115 -7.04 1.27 -4.02
CA GLN A 115 -7.20 1.70 -5.38
C GLN A 115 -8.57 2.34 -5.43
N LYS A 116 -8.69 3.33 -6.31
CA LYS A 116 -10.00 3.81 -6.71
C LYS A 116 -10.67 2.64 -7.43
N ASP A 117 -11.20 1.71 -6.64
CA ASP A 117 -12.04 0.65 -7.13
C ASP A 117 -13.15 1.41 -7.83
N GLY A 118 -13.23 1.25 -9.15
CA GLY A 118 -14.24 1.93 -9.97
C GLY A 118 -15.67 1.50 -9.63
N SER A 119 -15.86 0.83 -8.49
CA SER A 119 -17.02 0.11 -8.01
C SER A 119 -17.64 0.75 -6.76
N ASP A 120 -17.59 2.07 -6.62
CA ASP A 120 -18.58 2.82 -5.81
C ASP A 120 -19.83 3.22 -6.63
N ASN A 121 -19.94 2.69 -7.86
CA ASN A 121 -21.14 2.77 -8.68
C ASN A 121 -21.87 1.43 -8.61
N ALA A 122 -23.20 1.42 -8.48
CA ALA A 122 -24.04 0.22 -8.71
C ALA A 122 -23.96 -0.34 -10.16
N ARG A 123 -23.04 0.19 -10.98
CA ARG A 123 -22.79 -0.10 -12.39
C ARG A 123 -21.29 -0.33 -12.67
N GLY A 124 -20.47 -0.56 -11.64
CA GLY A 124 -19.03 -0.79 -11.79
C GLY A 124 -18.67 -2.19 -12.35
N GLU A 125 -19.63 -3.13 -12.31
CA GLU A 125 -19.47 -4.52 -12.78
C GLU A 125 -20.03 -4.77 -14.19
N GLU A 126 -20.61 -3.78 -14.87
CA GLU A 126 -21.29 -4.01 -16.15
C GLU A 126 -20.37 -3.77 -17.36
N TRP A 127 -19.14 -4.32 -17.34
CA TRP A 127 -18.39 -4.66 -18.56
C TRP A 127 -17.06 -5.37 -18.22
N ASP A 128 -17.03 -6.71 -18.29
CA ASP A 128 -15.81 -7.54 -18.26
C ASP A 128 -15.33 -7.96 -19.67
N GLY A 129 -15.86 -7.33 -20.73
CA GLY A 129 -15.68 -7.68 -22.16
C GLY A 129 -14.36 -8.35 -22.51
N GLU A 130 -14.32 -9.58 -23.01
CA GLU A 130 -15.35 -10.38 -23.70
C GLU A 130 -15.51 -11.78 -23.08
N GLY A 131 -16.70 -12.12 -22.59
CA GLY A 131 -17.06 -13.53 -22.35
C GLY A 131 -17.28 -14.24 -23.69
N LEU A 132 -16.52 -15.30 -23.96
CA LEU A 132 -16.52 -16.06 -25.22
C LEU A 132 -17.91 -16.21 -25.84
N SER A 133 -18.09 -15.73 -27.06
CA SER A 133 -19.26 -16.13 -27.85
C SER A 133 -19.19 -17.64 -28.11
N ALA A 134 -20.23 -18.38 -27.76
CA ALA A 134 -20.33 -19.79 -28.12
C ALA A 134 -20.29 -19.91 -29.65
N THR A 135 -19.19 -20.46 -30.19
CA THR A 135 -19.13 -20.86 -31.60
C THR A 135 -20.27 -21.84 -31.85
N THR A 136 -21.12 -21.54 -32.83
CA THR A 136 -22.39 -22.26 -33.07
C THR A 136 -22.24 -23.74 -33.38
N GLU A 137 -21.05 -24.25 -33.68
CA GLU A 137 -20.85 -25.67 -33.96
C GLU A 137 -19.58 -26.18 -33.27
N GLY A 138 -19.76 -26.89 -32.14
CA GLY A 138 -18.72 -27.76 -31.60
C GLY A 138 -18.44 -28.93 -32.55
N PRO A 139 -17.36 -29.72 -32.34
CA PRO A 139 -17.06 -30.86 -33.20
C PRO A 139 -18.27 -31.80 -33.30
N ALA A 140 -18.73 -32.14 -34.52
CA ALA A 140 -19.87 -33.03 -34.74
C ALA A 140 -19.55 -34.42 -34.15
N ARG A 141 -20.08 -34.71 -32.96
CA ARG A 141 -19.95 -36.01 -32.29
C ARG A 141 -21.07 -36.93 -32.76
N THR A 142 -20.80 -38.23 -32.88
CA THR A 142 -21.87 -39.21 -33.10
C THR A 142 -22.71 -39.36 -31.82
N PRO A 143 -23.98 -39.81 -31.89
CA PRO A 143 -24.84 -39.91 -30.69
C PRO A 143 -24.26 -40.78 -29.57
N GLN A 144 -23.43 -41.77 -29.94
CA GLN A 144 -22.74 -42.64 -28.98
C GLN A 144 -21.59 -41.90 -28.28
N GLN A 145 -20.83 -41.10 -29.03
CA GLN A 145 -19.74 -40.28 -28.48
C GLN A 145 -20.26 -39.16 -27.58
N GLU A 146 -21.45 -38.62 -27.85
CA GLU A 146 -22.10 -37.65 -26.95
C GLU A 146 -22.53 -38.27 -25.63
N ALA A 147 -23.08 -39.49 -25.67
CA ALA A 147 -23.47 -40.22 -24.47
C ALA A 147 -22.26 -40.61 -23.62
N GLU A 148 -21.15 -40.99 -24.24
CA GLU A 148 -19.87 -41.22 -23.56
C GLU A 148 -19.29 -39.93 -23.00
N TRP A 149 -19.31 -38.83 -23.76
CA TRP A 149 -18.85 -37.53 -23.28
C TRP A 149 -19.66 -37.03 -22.08
N ALA A 150 -20.98 -37.19 -22.12
CA ALA A 150 -21.87 -36.84 -21.02
C ALA A 150 -21.59 -37.69 -19.76
N LYS A 151 -21.32 -38.99 -19.92
CA LYS A 151 -20.92 -39.86 -18.80
C LYS A 151 -19.57 -39.44 -18.21
N ILE A 152 -18.56 -39.18 -19.06
CA ILE A 152 -17.23 -38.73 -18.64
C ILE A 152 -17.32 -37.40 -17.88
N MET A 153 -18.14 -36.45 -18.35
CA MET A 153 -18.34 -35.16 -17.68
C MET A 153 -19.05 -35.31 -16.33
N ASN A 154 -20.07 -36.15 -16.25
CA ASN A 154 -20.78 -36.39 -14.99
C ASN A 154 -19.87 -37.11 -13.99
N GLU A 155 -19.12 -38.13 -14.41
CA GLU A 155 -18.13 -38.81 -13.57
C GLU A 155 -17.00 -37.86 -13.11
N ALA A 156 -16.51 -36.96 -13.98
CA ALA A 156 -15.52 -35.95 -13.61
C ALA A 156 -16.06 -34.92 -12.60
N SER A 157 -17.34 -34.56 -12.70
CA SER A 157 -17.99 -33.65 -11.74
C SER A 157 -18.26 -34.30 -10.38
N GLU A 158 -18.48 -35.61 -10.34
CA GLU A 158 -18.80 -36.35 -9.11
C GLU A 158 -17.55 -36.87 -8.37
N THR A 159 -16.43 -37.10 -9.08
CA THR A 159 -15.19 -37.67 -8.51
C THR A 159 -14.23 -36.64 -7.93
N THR A 160 -14.49 -35.34 -8.15
CA THR A 160 -13.67 -34.27 -7.56
C THR A 160 -14.20 -33.95 -6.17
N ASP A 161 -13.73 -34.70 -5.16
CA ASP A 161 -13.79 -34.20 -3.80
C ASP A 161 -13.01 -32.88 -3.71
N LYS A 162 -13.76 -31.80 -3.51
CA LYS A 162 -13.40 -30.40 -3.19
C LYS A 162 -13.20 -29.46 -4.38
N ALA A 163 -13.96 -28.35 -4.35
CA ALA A 163 -13.38 -27.04 -4.58
C ALA A 163 -14.16 -26.00 -3.75
N GLN A 164 -13.49 -25.32 -2.81
CA GLN A 164 -13.80 -23.91 -2.57
C GLN A 164 -13.88 -23.30 -3.98
N HIS A 165 -15.04 -22.84 -4.41
CA HIS A 165 -15.20 -22.33 -5.77
C HIS A 165 -14.17 -21.21 -5.99
N ASP A 166 -13.19 -21.45 -6.87
CA ASP A 166 -12.11 -20.53 -7.26
C ASP A 166 -12.60 -19.20 -7.86
N PHE A 167 -13.91 -19.03 -8.05
CA PHE A 167 -14.55 -17.85 -8.64
C PHE A 167 -15.10 -16.85 -7.62
N TYR A 168 -15.12 -17.19 -6.34
CA TYR A 168 -15.29 -16.16 -5.32
C TYR A 168 -13.89 -15.68 -4.97
N HIS A 169 -13.52 -14.51 -5.47
CA HIS A 169 -12.56 -13.72 -4.73
C HIS A 169 -13.15 -13.58 -3.31
N GLU A 170 -12.52 -14.21 -2.32
CA GLU A 170 -12.76 -13.86 -0.92
C GLU A 170 -12.30 -12.40 -0.80
N ASP A 171 -13.18 -11.46 -1.16
CA ASP A 171 -12.94 -10.04 -1.01
C ASP A 171 -12.78 -9.80 0.48
N MET A 172 -11.54 -9.80 0.93
CA MET A 172 -11.17 -9.58 2.31
C MET A 172 -11.40 -8.10 2.62
N LYS A 173 -12.66 -7.76 2.87
CA LYS A 173 -13.09 -6.41 3.24
C LYS A 173 -12.65 -6.14 4.67
N TRP A 174 -11.48 -5.51 4.78
CA TRP A 174 -10.92 -5.05 6.05
C TRP A 174 -11.52 -3.68 6.43
N GLU A 175 -11.99 -3.51 7.66
CA GLU A 175 -12.47 -2.22 8.15
C GLU A 175 -11.30 -1.21 8.24
N SER A 176 -11.38 -0.10 7.49
CA SER A 176 -10.35 0.94 7.56
C SER A 176 -10.32 1.63 8.93
N GLU A 177 -9.13 2.10 9.31
CA GLU A 177 -8.95 2.95 10.49
C GLU A 177 -9.79 4.23 10.33
N PRO A 178 -10.40 4.74 11.42
CA PRO A 178 -11.01 6.06 11.41
C PRO A 178 -10.06 7.14 10.88
N ALA A 179 -10.56 8.02 10.02
CA ALA A 179 -9.75 9.10 9.44
C ALA A 179 -9.29 10.09 10.52
N LEU A 180 -8.09 10.65 10.31
CA LEU A 180 -7.58 11.76 11.13
C LEU A 180 -8.34 13.06 10.83
N ASP A 181 -8.55 13.87 11.85
CA ASP A 181 -9.08 15.22 11.66
C ASP A 181 -8.04 16.08 10.90
N ALA A 182 -8.50 17.04 10.09
CA ALA A 182 -7.63 17.88 9.26
C ALA A 182 -6.61 18.69 10.10
N ASP A 183 -6.97 19.11 11.30
CA ASP A 183 -6.06 19.81 12.21
C ASP A 183 -4.96 18.87 12.76
N GLN A 184 -5.26 17.58 12.96
CA GLN A 184 -4.25 16.59 13.35
C GLN A 184 -3.26 16.34 12.22
N ILE A 185 -3.74 16.26 10.97
CA ILE A 185 -2.88 16.11 9.79
C ILE A 185 -1.95 17.33 9.66
N SER A 186 -2.51 18.54 9.78
CA SER A 186 -1.70 19.77 9.73
C SER A 186 -0.64 19.82 10.86
N HIS A 187 -0.97 19.30 12.04
CA HIS A 187 0.00 19.18 13.12
C HIS A 187 1.15 18.22 12.78
N VAL A 188 0.85 17.06 12.18
CA VAL A 188 1.87 16.11 11.70
C VAL A 188 2.76 16.77 10.65
N GLU A 189 2.18 17.45 9.67
CA GLU A 189 2.90 18.15 8.61
C GLU A 189 3.87 19.20 9.17
N GLN A 190 3.40 19.98 10.16
CA GLN A 190 4.22 21.00 10.80
C GLN A 190 5.37 20.40 11.64
N GLN A 191 5.14 19.29 12.34
CA GLN A 191 6.16 18.62 13.13
C GLN A 191 7.22 17.92 12.26
N ILE A 192 6.82 17.35 11.12
CA ILE A 192 7.75 16.72 10.18
C ILE A 192 8.50 17.79 9.36
N GLY A 193 7.84 18.89 9.00
CA GLY A 193 8.44 20.02 8.30
C GLY A 193 8.89 19.71 6.87
N ALA A 194 8.23 18.76 6.18
CA ALA A 194 8.65 18.25 4.88
C ALA A 194 7.54 18.31 3.79
N GLY A 195 6.65 19.30 3.87
CA GLY A 195 5.54 19.47 2.93
C GLY A 195 4.25 18.78 3.37
N LEU A 196 3.40 18.44 2.41
CA LEU A 196 2.13 17.75 2.66
C LEU A 196 2.34 16.29 3.08
N ILE A 197 1.39 15.71 3.81
CA ILE A 197 1.49 14.32 4.26
C ILE A 197 1.60 13.33 3.07
N GLU A 198 0.97 13.64 1.94
CA GLU A 198 1.08 12.85 0.72
C GLU A 198 2.50 12.86 0.12
N GLU A 199 3.21 14.00 0.17
CA GLU A 199 4.61 14.08 -0.26
C GLU A 199 5.50 13.25 0.67
N VAL A 200 5.21 13.28 1.97
CA VAL A 200 5.92 12.47 2.98
C VAL A 200 5.74 10.97 2.72
N ILE A 201 4.56 10.54 2.26
CA ILE A 201 4.32 9.16 1.82
C ILE A 201 5.18 8.82 0.60
N GLN A 202 5.18 9.67 -0.44
CA GLN A 202 6.01 9.44 -1.63
C GLN A 202 7.51 9.34 -1.29
N VAL A 203 8.00 10.19 -0.38
CA VAL A 203 9.37 10.11 0.12
C VAL A 203 9.61 8.80 0.86
N ALA A 204 8.68 8.35 1.69
CA ALA A 204 8.81 7.09 2.42
C ALA A 204 8.80 5.86 1.47
N GLU A 205 8.00 5.89 0.40
CA GLU A 205 8.00 4.86 -0.64
C GLU A 205 9.30 4.85 -1.44
N ALA A 206 9.82 6.03 -1.79
CA ALA A 206 11.10 6.18 -2.47
C ALA A 206 12.25 5.69 -1.58
N GLU A 207 12.23 6.02 -0.29
CA GLU A 207 13.23 5.56 0.68
C GLU A 207 13.22 4.04 0.80
N LEU A 208 12.04 3.41 0.86
CA LEU A 208 11.94 1.95 0.91
C LEU A 208 12.55 1.27 -0.32
N LYS A 209 12.33 1.83 -1.52
CA LYS A 209 12.98 1.37 -2.75
C LYS A 209 14.49 1.62 -2.73
N LEU A 210 14.91 2.77 -2.22
CA LEU A 210 16.32 3.14 -2.10
C LEU A 210 17.06 2.18 -1.18
N VAL A 211 16.49 1.82 -0.03
CA VAL A 211 17.05 0.82 0.89
C VAL A 211 17.31 -0.51 0.18
N ASP A 212 16.39 -0.96 -0.67
CA ASP A 212 16.57 -2.20 -1.44
C ASP A 212 17.74 -2.12 -2.43
N GLU A 213 17.88 -0.99 -3.13
CA GLU A 213 18.99 -0.79 -4.08
C GLU A 213 20.35 -0.59 -3.37
N LEU A 214 20.37 0.11 -2.25
CA LEU A 214 21.58 0.32 -1.44
C LEU A 214 22.03 -0.99 -0.76
N ALA A 215 21.09 -1.86 -0.40
CA ALA A 215 21.42 -3.19 0.10
C ALA A 215 22.10 -4.05 -0.96
N LYS A 216 21.65 -3.97 -2.23
CA LYS A 216 22.29 -4.68 -3.36
C LYS A 216 23.69 -4.14 -3.68
N SER A 217 23.84 -2.81 -3.65
CA SER A 217 25.10 -2.14 -4.01
C SER A 217 26.11 -2.04 -2.85
N LYS A 218 25.73 -2.43 -1.63
CA LYS A 218 26.61 -2.47 -0.44
C LYS A 218 27.45 -1.20 -0.24
N VAL A 219 26.78 -0.05 -0.30
CA VAL A 219 27.40 1.29 -0.24
C VAL A 219 28.21 1.60 1.03
N TRP A 220 28.18 0.72 2.03
CA TRP A 220 28.96 0.83 3.26
C TRP A 220 30.36 0.21 3.16
N GLU A 221 30.68 -0.47 2.05
CA GLU A 221 32.01 -0.98 1.78
C GLU A 221 32.98 0.15 1.37
N GLU A 222 34.28 -0.13 1.42
CA GLU A 222 35.28 0.83 0.96
C GLU A 222 35.14 1.13 -0.54
N LEU A 223 35.63 2.30 -0.96
CA LEU A 223 35.60 2.73 -2.35
C LEU A 223 36.24 1.67 -3.28
N GLU A 224 35.44 1.14 -4.20
CA GLU A 224 35.89 0.11 -5.16
C GLU A 224 37.07 0.58 -6.02
N GLU A 225 37.01 1.84 -6.51
CA GLU A 225 38.05 2.44 -7.33
C GLU A 225 38.54 3.76 -6.74
N LYS A 226 39.79 3.78 -6.29
CA LYS A 226 40.44 5.02 -5.83
C LYS A 226 40.70 5.94 -7.02
N PRO A 227 40.45 7.27 -6.87
CA PRO A 227 40.66 8.19 -7.96
C PRO A 227 42.13 8.26 -8.36
N GLN A 228 42.39 8.42 -9.66
CA GLN A 228 43.73 8.64 -10.17
C GLN A 228 44.29 9.98 -9.64
N PRO A 229 45.60 10.08 -9.39
CA PRO A 229 46.21 11.34 -8.94
C PRO A 229 45.98 12.44 -9.99
N GLY A 230 45.41 13.56 -9.55
CA GLY A 230 45.04 14.69 -10.42
C GLY A 230 43.61 14.68 -10.97
N GLN A 231 42.83 13.59 -10.80
CA GLN A 231 41.45 13.48 -11.30
C GLN A 231 40.52 14.58 -10.78
N TRP A 232 40.68 14.95 -9.50
CA TRP A 232 39.87 15.95 -8.81
C TRP A 232 40.61 17.26 -8.56
N THR A 233 41.74 17.47 -9.24
CA THR A 233 42.48 18.74 -9.20
C THR A 233 41.93 19.64 -10.30
N TYR A 234 41.13 20.63 -9.90
CA TYR A 234 40.56 21.62 -10.81
C TYR A 234 41.48 22.84 -10.95
N PHE A 235 41.05 23.80 -11.76
CA PHE A 235 41.73 25.10 -11.88
C PHE A 235 41.64 25.86 -10.55
N GLU A 236 42.69 25.75 -9.73
CA GLU A 236 42.86 26.65 -8.60
C GLU A 236 43.14 28.07 -9.12
N ARG A 237 42.57 29.09 -8.46
CA ARG A 237 42.87 30.48 -8.78
C ARG A 237 44.30 30.80 -8.35
N GLY A 238 45.24 30.68 -9.29
CA GLY A 238 46.59 31.24 -9.20
C GLY A 238 47.70 30.19 -9.14
N ASN A 239 48.32 29.97 -10.31
CA ASN A 239 49.77 30.13 -10.45
C ASN A 239 50.00 31.27 -11.44
#